data_AF-A0AAD1VST6-F1
#
_entry.id   AF-A0AAD1VST6-F1
#
_cell.length_a   1.000
_cell.length_b   1.000
_cell.length_c   1.000
_cell.angle_alpha   90.00
_cell.angle_beta   90.00
_cell.angle_gamma   90.00
#
_symmetry.space_group_name_H-M   'P 1'
#
loop_
_entity.id
_entity.type
_entity.pdbx_description
1 polymer ?
#
loop_
_entity_poly.entity_id
_entity_poly.type
_entity_poly.pdbx_seq_one_letter_code
_entity_poly.pdbx_strand_id
1 'polypeptide(L)'
;MTEFCNSIRFCLGSYPFLALHTDTNYYNDNDTMYLTNRPDQKQEFGLESLNIKSTSSPESLNIKSTINLEYLNIKSTISLESLNIKSGPSPESLNIKSTISLESLNIKSAPSLEYLNIKSTISLESLNFKTGPSLESLNIKSALSLEYLNIKSTISLESLNIKSAPSLECLNIKSTISVESLHIKSAPSLESLNTKSTSSPESLNIKSTISLESLNIKSAPSLEYLNIKSTISLESLNIKSGPSLEYLNIKSTISLEYLNIKSTISLEYLNIKSTISLESLNIKSAPSLESLNIKSALVQNP
;
A
#
# COMPACT_ATOMS: atom_id res chain seq x y z
N MET A 1 58.30 -8.55 -25.14
CA MET A 1 58.16 -7.25 -24.44
C MET A 1 56.78 -7.23 -23.80
N THR A 2 56.58 -7.19 -22.49
CA THR A 2 57.44 -7.31 -21.31
C THR A 2 56.47 -7.62 -20.16
N GLU A 3 56.85 -8.58 -19.31
CA GLU A 3 56.50 -8.80 -17.89
C GLU A 3 55.18 -8.26 -17.31
N PHE A 4 54.46 -9.12 -16.58
CA PHE A 4 54.14 -8.78 -15.19
C PHE A 4 54.31 -9.99 -14.27
N CYS A 5 55.29 -9.87 -13.39
CA CYS A 5 55.66 -10.77 -12.32
C CYS A 5 54.90 -10.43 -11.02
N ASN A 6 54.85 -11.44 -10.15
CA ASN A 6 54.82 -11.37 -8.68
C ASN A 6 53.46 -11.23 -7.94
N SER A 7 52.97 -12.40 -7.51
CA SER A 7 53.06 -12.88 -6.12
C SER A 7 52.88 -11.84 -4.99
N ILE A 8 51.78 -11.94 -4.24
CA ILE A 8 51.69 -11.45 -2.86
C ILE A 8 51.07 -12.55 -1.97
N ARG A 9 51.83 -12.92 -0.93
CA ARG A 9 51.53 -13.88 0.13
C ARG A 9 50.37 -13.40 1.02
N PHE A 10 49.56 -14.37 1.46
CA PHE A 10 48.54 -14.23 2.50
C PHE A 10 49.16 -13.86 3.86
N CYS A 11 48.61 -12.84 4.51
CA CYS A 11 48.55 -12.77 5.98
C CYS A 11 47.08 -12.96 6.37
N LEU A 12 46.82 -14.04 7.08
CA LEU A 12 45.51 -14.42 7.60
C LEU A 12 45.10 -13.45 8.71
N GLY A 13 44.03 -12.70 8.46
CA GLY A 13 43.23 -11.99 9.46
C GLY A 13 41.76 -12.28 9.16
N SER A 14 41.11 -13.01 10.05
CA SER A 14 39.88 -13.77 9.86
C SER A 14 38.63 -12.93 9.51
N TYR A 15 38.24 -12.87 8.24
CA TYR A 15 36.83 -12.80 7.79
C TYR A 15 36.76 -13.27 6.32
N PRO A 16 36.06 -14.37 5.98
CA PRO A 16 35.88 -14.75 4.59
C PRO A 16 34.69 -13.95 4.04
N PHE A 17 34.84 -13.30 2.88
CA PHE A 17 34.03 -13.56 1.69
C PHE A 17 34.52 -12.67 0.53
N LEU A 18 34.99 -13.34 -0.51
CA LEU A 18 35.46 -12.76 -1.76
C LEU A 18 34.31 -12.09 -2.53
N ALA A 19 34.50 -10.84 -2.94
CA ALA A 19 33.87 -10.29 -4.13
C ALA A 19 34.98 -9.84 -5.09
N LEU A 20 35.41 -10.75 -5.96
CA LEU A 20 36.13 -10.40 -7.17
C LEU A 20 35.08 -10.08 -8.25
N HIS A 21 34.96 -8.81 -8.64
CA HIS A 21 34.82 -8.40 -10.04
C HIS A 21 34.92 -6.88 -10.15
N THR A 22 35.78 -6.45 -11.06
CA THR A 22 36.13 -5.06 -11.38
C THR A 22 34.96 -4.35 -12.07
N ASP A 23 34.42 -3.30 -11.45
CA ASP A 23 33.85 -2.07 -12.05
C ASP A 23 33.55 -1.07 -10.91
N THR A 24 33.68 0.24 -11.16
CA THR A 24 33.92 1.29 -10.14
C THR A 24 32.78 1.52 -9.13
N ASN A 25 32.84 0.85 -7.99
CA ASN A 25 32.08 1.16 -6.79
C ASN A 25 32.75 2.33 -6.05
N TYR A 26 32.04 3.44 -5.83
CA TYR A 26 32.50 4.49 -4.93
C TYR A 26 32.02 4.16 -3.51
N TYR A 27 32.97 3.83 -2.63
CA TYR A 27 32.75 3.73 -1.20
C TYR A 27 33.01 5.10 -0.58
N ASN A 28 32.06 5.64 0.17
CA ASN A 28 32.32 6.69 1.16
C ASN A 28 32.33 6.02 2.54
N ASP A 29 33.12 6.58 3.47
CA ASP A 29 33.43 6.06 4.83
C ASP A 29 32.23 5.84 5.79
N ASN A 30 30.99 5.76 5.30
CA ASN A 30 29.75 5.60 6.07
C ASN A 30 28.82 4.47 5.54
N ASP A 31 29.35 3.30 5.18
CA ASP A 31 28.55 2.11 4.78
C ASP A 31 27.43 2.36 3.74
N THR A 32 27.64 3.34 2.85
CA THR A 32 26.66 3.75 1.83
C THR A 32 27.24 3.51 0.43
N MET A 33 26.58 2.66 -0.37
CA MET A 33 26.96 2.42 -1.77
C MET A 33 26.01 3.14 -2.72
N TYR A 34 26.59 3.86 -3.70
CA TYR A 34 25.87 4.40 -4.86
C TYR A 34 26.13 3.55 -6.09
N LEU A 35 25.08 2.96 -6.67
CA LEU A 35 25.18 2.18 -7.90
C LEU A 35 24.73 3.00 -9.11
N THR A 36 25.61 3.09 -10.11
CA THR A 36 25.29 3.57 -11.46
C THR A 36 25.37 2.39 -12.45
N ASN A 37 24.21 1.78 -12.68
CA ASN A 37 23.80 0.81 -13.71
C ASN A 37 24.76 -0.29 -14.20
N ARG A 38 24.33 -1.54 -13.98
CA ARG A 38 24.25 -2.58 -15.04
C ARG A 38 22.93 -3.39 -14.90
N PRO A 39 22.17 -3.65 -15.98
CA PRO A 39 20.77 -4.12 -15.90
C PRO A 39 20.57 -5.59 -15.49
N ASP A 40 21.60 -6.44 -15.56
CA ASP A 40 21.44 -7.91 -15.51
C ASP A 40 21.98 -8.59 -14.24
N GLN A 41 22.34 -7.83 -13.21
CA GLN A 41 23.02 -8.42 -12.05
C GLN A 41 22.06 -8.74 -10.90
N LYS A 42 22.06 -10.02 -10.49
CA LYS A 42 21.68 -10.41 -9.13
C LYS A 42 22.73 -9.87 -8.18
N GLN A 43 22.41 -8.82 -7.45
CA GLN A 43 23.35 -8.21 -6.51
C GLN A 43 22.95 -8.60 -5.09
N GLU A 44 23.90 -9.18 -4.37
CA GLU A 44 23.80 -9.56 -2.96
C GLU A 44 24.66 -8.57 -2.17
N PHE A 45 24.03 -7.77 -1.31
CA PHE A 45 24.69 -6.70 -0.55
C PHE A 45 24.63 -6.99 0.95
N GLY A 46 25.68 -6.59 1.69
CA GLY A 46 25.71 -6.54 3.14
C GLY A 46 25.96 -5.12 3.63
N LEU A 47 24.98 -4.23 3.47
CA LEU A 47 25.07 -2.79 3.81
C LEU A 47 23.84 -2.37 4.62
N GLU A 48 24.01 -1.40 5.53
CA GLU A 48 22.92 -0.79 6.31
C GLU A 48 21.99 0.08 5.44
N SER A 49 22.54 0.75 4.41
CA SER A 49 21.76 1.58 3.49
C SER A 49 22.15 1.40 2.02
N LEU A 50 21.14 1.38 1.15
CA LEU A 50 21.31 1.28 -0.31
C LEU A 50 20.58 2.42 -1.02
N ASN A 51 21.33 3.21 -1.78
CA ASN A 51 20.81 4.32 -2.57
C ASN A 51 20.99 4.03 -4.07
N ILE A 52 19.89 3.73 -4.76
CA ILE A 52 19.91 3.49 -6.20
C ILE A 52 19.45 4.75 -6.92
N LYS A 53 20.33 5.28 -7.78
CA LYS A 53 20.02 6.40 -8.67
C LYS A 53 20.22 5.94 -10.11
N SER A 54 19.14 5.56 -10.78
CA SER A 54 19.20 5.24 -12.21
C SER A 54 18.89 6.47 -13.07
N THR A 55 19.74 6.70 -14.08
CA THR A 55 19.55 7.69 -15.14
C THR A 55 19.30 7.06 -16.51
N SER A 56 19.31 5.73 -16.63
CA SER A 56 18.93 5.00 -17.85
C SER A 56 17.66 4.18 -17.61
N SER A 57 17.08 3.64 -18.69
CA SER A 57 15.82 2.89 -18.72
C SER A 57 16.04 1.36 -18.72
N PRO A 58 16.44 0.71 -17.62
CA PRO A 58 16.40 -0.75 -17.59
C PRO A 58 14.95 -1.23 -17.65
N GLU A 59 14.70 -2.34 -18.35
CA GLU A 59 13.38 -2.99 -18.37
C GLU A 59 13.02 -3.46 -16.95
N SER A 60 13.93 -4.16 -16.25
CA SER A 60 13.66 -4.65 -14.89
C SER A 60 14.82 -4.39 -13.92
N LEU A 61 14.47 -4.20 -12.64
CA LEU A 61 15.41 -4.14 -11.53
C LEU A 61 15.00 -5.14 -10.44
N ASN A 62 15.89 -6.07 -10.12
CA ASN A 62 15.65 -7.12 -9.13
C ASN A 62 16.61 -6.97 -7.94
N ILE A 63 16.09 -6.57 -6.79
CA ILE A 63 16.87 -6.42 -5.56
C ILE A 63 16.60 -7.63 -4.67
N LYS A 64 17.65 -8.41 -4.38
CA LYS A 64 17.59 -9.53 -3.45
C LYS A 64 18.57 -9.32 -2.31
N SER A 65 18.07 -8.97 -1.12
CA SER A 65 18.91 -8.90 0.09
C SER A 65 18.76 -10.15 0.94
N THR A 66 19.87 -10.69 1.45
CA THR A 66 19.94 -11.81 2.40
C THR A 66 20.36 -11.36 3.81
N ILE A 67 20.71 -10.08 3.99
CA ILE A 67 21.20 -9.48 5.26
C ILE A 67 20.33 -8.25 5.62
N ASN A 68 20.36 -7.84 6.90
CA ASN A 68 19.71 -6.65 7.48
C ASN A 68 20.13 -5.36 6.74
N LEU A 69 19.45 -5.05 5.65
CA LEU A 69 19.40 -3.70 5.09
C LEU A 69 18.43 -2.91 5.99
N GLU A 70 18.72 -1.69 6.40
CA GLU A 70 17.82 -0.83 7.20
C GLU A 70 17.06 0.16 6.31
N TYR A 71 17.74 0.71 5.29
CA TYR A 71 17.18 1.72 4.41
C TYR A 71 17.42 1.41 2.92
N LEU A 72 16.35 1.47 2.13
CA LEU A 72 16.44 1.41 0.67
C LEU A 72 15.78 2.65 0.06
N ASN A 73 16.58 3.49 -0.59
CA ASN A 73 16.07 4.64 -1.35
C ASN A 73 16.30 4.44 -2.84
N ILE A 74 15.21 4.45 -3.60
CA ILE A 74 15.25 4.34 -5.06
C ILE A 74 14.78 5.66 -5.63
N LYS A 75 15.70 6.35 -6.32
CA LYS A 75 15.41 7.56 -7.07
C LYS A 75 15.63 7.31 -8.55
N SER A 76 14.55 7.02 -9.28
CA SER A 76 14.63 6.84 -10.74
C SER A 76 14.17 8.11 -11.47
N THR A 77 14.96 8.57 -12.44
CA THR A 77 14.62 9.72 -13.28
C THR A 77 14.00 9.34 -14.63
N ILE A 78 14.08 8.09 -15.10
CA ILE A 78 13.49 7.62 -16.38
C ILE A 78 12.97 6.17 -16.26
N SER A 79 12.00 5.81 -17.10
CA SER A 79 11.18 4.59 -17.16
C SER A 79 11.82 3.27 -16.68
N LEU A 80 11.15 2.61 -15.73
CA LEU A 80 11.41 1.23 -15.29
C LEU A 80 10.13 0.43 -15.55
N GLU A 81 10.19 -0.72 -16.22
CA GLU A 81 8.99 -1.55 -16.42
C GLU A 81 8.66 -2.28 -15.12
N SER A 82 9.64 -2.94 -14.50
CA SER A 82 9.40 -3.69 -13.27
C SER A 82 10.48 -3.49 -12.20
N LEU A 83 10.04 -3.33 -10.95
CA LEU A 83 10.88 -3.34 -9.76
C LEU A 83 10.43 -4.48 -8.84
N ASN A 84 11.30 -5.48 -8.67
CA ASN A 84 11.06 -6.58 -7.75
C ASN A 84 12.02 -6.51 -6.57
N ILE A 85 11.48 -6.38 -5.37
CA ILE A 85 12.26 -6.36 -4.12
C ILE A 85 11.92 -7.63 -3.34
N LYS A 86 12.93 -8.48 -3.12
CA LYS A 86 12.83 -9.68 -2.29
C LYS A 86 13.88 -9.62 -1.19
N SER A 87 13.49 -9.22 0.01
CA SER A 87 14.39 -9.14 1.17
C SER A 87 14.18 -10.31 2.15
N GLY A 88 15.27 -10.76 2.77
CA GLY A 88 15.27 -11.52 4.04
C GLY A 88 14.84 -10.62 5.19
N PRO A 89 15.46 -10.65 6.40
CA PRO A 89 15.23 -9.59 7.38
C PRO A 89 15.56 -8.25 6.69
N SER A 90 14.53 -7.44 6.53
CA SER A 90 14.37 -6.39 5.51
C SER A 90 14.59 -5.00 6.09
N PRO A 91 14.74 -3.97 5.23
CA PRO A 91 14.76 -2.58 5.67
C PRO A 91 13.55 -2.23 6.51
N GLU A 92 13.80 -1.51 7.59
CA GLU A 92 12.81 -0.80 8.39
C GLU A 92 12.05 0.20 7.49
N SER A 93 12.76 0.84 6.55
CA SER A 93 12.18 1.84 5.65
C SER A 93 12.56 1.67 4.17
N LEU A 94 11.56 1.63 3.30
CA LEU A 94 11.67 1.67 1.84
C LEU A 94 11.06 2.96 1.30
N ASN A 95 11.89 3.81 0.66
CA ASN A 95 11.45 5.03 0.01
C ASN A 95 11.66 4.95 -1.50
N ILE A 96 10.57 5.01 -2.26
CA ILE A 96 10.60 5.01 -3.72
C ILE A 96 10.14 6.37 -4.21
N LYS A 97 11.03 7.07 -4.91
CA LYS A 97 10.77 8.32 -5.59
C LYS A 97 11.02 8.14 -7.08
N SER A 98 9.95 7.86 -7.83
CA SER A 98 10.02 7.76 -9.29
C SER A 98 9.55 9.06 -9.94
N THR A 99 10.24 9.48 -11.00
CA THR A 99 9.98 10.76 -11.67
C THR A 99 9.20 10.63 -12.98
N ILE A 100 9.14 9.44 -13.61
CA ILE A 100 8.49 9.26 -14.93
C ILE A 100 7.61 7.99 -14.98
N SER A 101 8.14 6.77 -15.06
CA SER A 101 7.27 5.59 -15.14
C SER A 101 7.84 4.37 -14.40
N LEU A 102 6.97 3.70 -13.65
CA LEU A 102 7.18 2.38 -13.08
C LEU A 102 5.95 1.53 -13.44
N GLU A 103 5.98 0.57 -14.34
CA GLU A 103 4.74 -0.17 -14.67
C GLU A 103 4.30 -1.06 -13.51
N SER A 104 5.23 -1.83 -12.95
CA SER A 104 4.96 -2.75 -11.85
C SER A 104 5.97 -2.66 -10.71
N LEU A 105 5.45 -2.62 -9.48
CA LEU A 105 6.24 -2.72 -8.26
C LEU A 105 5.79 -3.95 -7.45
N ASN A 106 6.66 -4.94 -7.33
CA ASN A 106 6.43 -6.12 -6.52
C ASN A 106 7.38 -6.14 -5.33
N ILE A 107 6.83 -6.05 -4.13
CA ILE A 107 7.60 -6.12 -2.89
C ILE A 107 7.22 -7.38 -2.15
N LYS A 108 8.22 -8.21 -1.88
CA LYS A 108 8.13 -9.39 -1.02
C LYS A 108 9.15 -9.30 0.10
N SER A 109 8.76 -8.76 1.24
CA SER A 109 9.60 -8.60 2.42
C SER A 109 9.39 -9.75 3.42
N ALA A 110 10.46 -10.11 4.15
CA ALA A 110 10.35 -10.84 5.41
C ALA A 110 10.07 -9.83 6.57
N PRO A 111 10.21 -10.18 7.87
CA PRO A 111 9.33 -9.66 8.93
C PRO A 111 9.44 -8.19 9.36
N SER A 112 10.35 -7.38 8.83
CA SER A 112 10.78 -6.12 9.47
C SER A 112 10.56 -4.85 8.64
N LEU A 113 9.71 -4.87 7.61
CA LEU A 113 9.41 -3.65 6.85
C LEU A 113 8.32 -2.83 7.55
N GLU A 114 8.72 -1.77 8.24
CA GLU A 114 7.82 -0.91 9.01
C GLU A 114 7.23 0.21 8.14
N TYR A 115 8.04 0.80 7.25
CA TYR A 115 7.66 1.97 6.46
C TYR A 115 7.86 1.76 4.96
N LEU A 116 6.81 2.01 4.18
CA LEU A 116 6.88 2.11 2.72
C LEU A 116 6.31 3.45 2.26
N ASN A 117 7.19 4.30 1.73
CA ASN A 117 6.79 5.58 1.16
C ASN A 117 7.00 5.57 -0.35
N ILE A 118 5.90 5.73 -1.09
CA ILE A 118 5.90 5.82 -2.54
C ILE A 118 5.47 7.23 -2.94
N LYS A 119 6.38 7.94 -3.59
CA LYS A 119 6.12 9.22 -4.23
C LYS A 119 6.42 9.06 -5.72
N SER A 120 5.37 8.77 -6.50
CA SER A 120 5.46 8.81 -7.95
C SER A 120 5.00 10.18 -8.46
N THR A 121 5.43 10.56 -9.66
CA THR A 121 4.96 11.79 -10.31
C THR A 121 4.14 11.56 -11.57
N ILE A 122 4.23 10.40 -12.24
CA ILE A 122 3.55 10.20 -13.53
C ILE A 122 2.90 8.81 -13.64
N SER A 123 3.61 7.66 -13.67
CA SER A 123 2.92 6.35 -13.75
C SER A 123 3.43 5.27 -12.79
N LEU A 124 2.48 4.62 -12.10
CA LEU A 124 2.67 3.37 -11.36
C LEU A 124 1.48 2.45 -11.62
N GLU A 125 1.41 1.67 -12.69
CA GLU A 125 0.16 0.95 -13.05
C GLU A 125 -0.28 -0.05 -11.96
N SER A 126 0.67 -0.85 -11.48
CA SER A 126 0.38 -1.87 -10.46
C SER A 126 1.38 -1.87 -9.30
N LEU A 127 0.84 -1.98 -8.09
CA LEU A 127 1.59 -2.20 -6.86
C LEU A 127 1.10 -3.46 -6.15
N ASN A 128 1.96 -4.48 -6.11
CA ASN A 128 1.70 -5.70 -5.36
C ASN A 128 2.65 -5.78 -4.16
N PHE A 129 2.06 -5.78 -2.99
CA PHE A 129 2.78 -5.81 -1.73
C PHE A 129 2.46 -7.09 -0.95
N LYS A 130 3.48 -7.87 -0.62
CA LYS A 130 3.36 -9.06 0.23
C LYS A 130 4.41 -9.04 1.34
N THR A 131 3.99 -8.75 2.57
CA THR A 131 4.89 -8.69 3.73
C THR A 131 4.68 -9.85 4.72
N GLY A 132 5.68 -10.05 5.57
CA GLY A 132 5.63 -10.82 6.79
C GLY A 132 4.82 -10.14 7.92
N PRO A 133 5.22 -10.27 9.20
CA PRO A 133 4.42 -9.91 10.39
C PRO A 133 4.08 -8.44 10.68
N SER A 134 4.59 -7.42 9.99
CA SER A 134 4.05 -6.07 10.21
C SER A 134 4.41 -5.14 9.06
N LEU A 135 3.53 -4.18 8.80
CA LEU A 135 3.81 -2.93 8.10
C LEU A 135 3.11 -1.84 8.92
N GLU A 136 3.87 -0.95 9.53
CA GLU A 136 3.30 0.16 10.30
C GLU A 136 2.65 1.16 9.35
N SER A 137 3.35 1.57 8.29
CA SER A 137 2.82 2.63 7.43
C SER A 137 3.14 2.42 5.95
N LEU A 138 2.09 2.43 5.12
CA LEU A 138 2.17 2.60 3.67
C LEU A 138 1.61 3.96 3.26
N ASN A 139 2.48 4.83 2.76
CA ASN A 139 2.10 6.14 2.25
C ASN A 139 2.32 6.22 0.74
N ILE A 140 1.23 6.44 0.01
CA ILE A 140 1.24 6.66 -1.44
C ILE A 140 0.79 8.09 -1.71
N LYS A 141 1.69 8.89 -2.30
CA LYS A 141 1.41 10.28 -2.65
C LYS A 141 1.58 10.51 -4.15
N SER A 142 0.55 11.07 -4.78
CA SER A 142 0.56 11.51 -6.19
C SER A 142 0.80 10.38 -7.19
N ALA A 143 0.13 9.25 -7.02
CA ALA A 143 0.18 8.14 -7.97
C ALA A 143 -0.83 8.38 -9.10
N LEU A 144 -0.46 9.18 -10.10
CA LEU A 144 -1.39 9.64 -11.14
C LEU A 144 -2.00 8.48 -11.94
N SER A 145 -1.18 7.52 -12.37
CA SER A 145 -1.63 6.34 -13.14
C SER A 145 -1.62 5.03 -12.34
N LEU A 146 -1.81 5.06 -11.02
CA LEU A 146 -1.99 3.81 -10.27
C LEU A 146 -3.38 3.29 -10.46
N GLU A 147 -3.51 2.15 -11.14
CA GLU A 147 -4.77 1.47 -11.44
C GLU A 147 -5.06 0.39 -10.40
N TYR A 148 -4.05 -0.39 -10.03
CA TYR A 148 -4.19 -1.56 -9.15
C TYR A 148 -3.27 -1.52 -7.94
N LEU A 149 -3.86 -1.57 -6.74
CA LEU A 149 -3.13 -1.74 -5.48
C LEU A 149 -3.59 -3.00 -4.75
N ASN A 150 -2.70 -3.99 -4.67
CA ASN A 150 -2.93 -5.23 -3.94
C ASN A 150 -1.99 -5.35 -2.75
N ILE A 151 -2.55 -5.35 -1.54
CA ILE A 151 -1.81 -5.47 -0.29
C ILE A 151 -2.17 -6.78 0.39
N LYS A 152 -1.16 -7.59 0.68
CA LYS A 152 -1.29 -8.83 1.46
C LYS A 152 -0.31 -8.84 2.63
N SER A 153 -0.83 -8.62 3.84
CA SER A 153 -0.05 -8.70 5.09
C SER A 153 -0.40 -9.97 5.88
N THR A 154 0.61 -10.59 6.51
CA THR A 154 0.41 -11.80 7.33
C THR A 154 0.03 -11.50 8.77
N ILE A 155 0.14 -10.27 9.25
CA ILE A 155 -0.30 -9.86 10.59
C ILE A 155 -0.97 -8.49 10.48
N SER A 156 -0.28 -7.35 10.54
CA SER A 156 -0.93 -6.04 10.63
C SER A 156 -0.55 -5.09 9.51
N LEU A 157 -1.44 -4.13 9.28
CA LEU A 157 -1.21 -2.87 8.58
C LEU A 157 -1.73 -1.76 9.51
N GLU A 158 -0.87 -0.96 10.13
CA GLU A 158 -1.35 0.07 11.07
C GLU A 158 -1.96 1.25 10.30
N SER A 159 -1.31 1.71 9.23
CA SER A 159 -1.85 2.78 8.39
C SER A 159 -1.61 2.60 6.89
N LEU A 160 -2.66 2.85 6.10
CA LEU A 160 -2.58 3.09 4.66
C LEU A 160 -3.10 4.48 4.33
N ASN A 161 -2.23 5.33 3.82
CA ASN A 161 -2.57 6.67 3.38
C ASN A 161 -2.35 6.84 1.87
N ILE A 162 -3.44 6.99 1.13
CA ILE A 162 -3.42 7.29 -0.30
C ILE A 162 -3.88 8.73 -0.52
N LYS A 163 -2.95 9.57 -0.98
CA LYS A 163 -3.22 10.98 -1.29
C LYS A 163 -3.07 11.22 -2.78
N SER A 164 -4.19 11.51 -3.43
CA SER A 164 -4.31 11.81 -4.86
C SER A 164 -3.87 10.65 -5.74
N ALA A 165 -4.82 9.78 -6.06
CA ALA A 165 -4.66 8.66 -6.98
C ALA A 165 -5.80 8.69 -8.01
N PRO A 166 -5.73 9.61 -9.01
CA PRO A 166 -6.82 9.84 -9.93
C PRO A 166 -7.20 8.63 -10.79
N SER A 167 -6.25 7.78 -11.19
CA SER A 167 -6.52 6.57 -11.96
C SER A 167 -6.71 5.30 -11.13
N LEU A 168 -6.77 5.38 -9.80
CA LEU A 168 -6.93 4.16 -8.98
C LEU A 168 -8.31 3.59 -9.18
N GLU A 169 -8.38 2.45 -9.85
CA GLU A 169 -9.60 1.69 -10.15
C GLU A 169 -9.87 0.66 -9.06
N CYS A 170 -8.82 -0.06 -8.62
CA CYS A 170 -8.96 -1.21 -7.73
C CYS A 170 -7.99 -1.15 -6.54
N LEU A 171 -8.54 -1.24 -5.33
CA LEU A 171 -7.79 -1.40 -4.09
C LEU A 171 -8.23 -2.66 -3.34
N ASN A 172 -7.34 -3.65 -3.25
CA ASN A 172 -7.55 -4.88 -2.52
C ASN A 172 -6.60 -4.99 -1.34
N ILE A 173 -7.15 -5.05 -0.12
CA ILE A 173 -6.39 -5.20 1.11
C ILE A 173 -6.80 -6.51 1.78
N LYS A 174 -5.83 -7.39 1.97
CA LYS A 174 -5.98 -8.62 2.72
C LYS A 174 -4.97 -8.67 3.86
N SER A 175 -5.46 -8.53 5.08
CA SER A 175 -4.68 -8.67 6.30
C SER A 175 -5.14 -9.88 7.12
N THR A 176 -4.24 -10.50 7.87
CA THR A 176 -4.56 -11.67 8.72
C THR A 176 -4.80 -11.27 10.17
N ILE A 177 -4.37 -10.08 10.58
CA ILE A 177 -4.74 -9.49 11.87
C ILE A 177 -5.42 -8.18 11.53
N SER A 178 -4.81 -7.01 11.61
CA SER A 178 -5.53 -5.72 11.54
C SER A 178 -5.21 -4.88 10.30
N VAL A 179 -6.10 -3.92 10.02
CA VAL A 179 -5.84 -2.73 9.20
C VAL A 179 -6.29 -1.52 10.01
N GLU A 180 -5.50 -1.01 10.95
CA GLU A 180 -5.98 -0.05 11.96
C GLU A 180 -6.57 1.21 11.32
N SER A 181 -5.90 1.81 10.35
CA SER A 181 -6.41 2.97 9.63
C SER A 181 -6.23 2.91 8.11
N LEU A 182 -7.30 3.26 7.38
CA LEU A 182 -7.28 3.43 5.94
C LEU A 182 -7.80 4.82 5.56
N HIS A 183 -6.93 5.63 4.97
CA HIS A 183 -7.26 6.97 4.51
C HIS A 183 -7.04 7.10 3.00
N ILE A 184 -8.13 7.32 2.26
CA ILE A 184 -8.11 7.58 0.82
C ILE A 184 -8.63 8.99 0.57
N LYS A 185 -7.78 9.83 -0.02
CA LYS A 185 -8.14 11.20 -0.38
C LYS A 185 -7.92 11.42 -1.87
N SER A 186 -8.99 11.80 -2.56
CA SER A 186 -8.99 12.14 -3.98
C SER A 186 -8.61 10.93 -4.86
N ALA A 187 -9.56 10.01 -5.01
CA ALA A 187 -9.50 8.87 -5.92
C ALA A 187 -10.76 8.85 -6.80
N PRO A 188 -10.89 9.81 -7.76
CA PRO A 188 -12.08 9.96 -8.59
C PRO A 188 -12.50 8.69 -9.32
N SER A 189 -11.56 7.90 -9.85
CA SER A 189 -11.84 6.69 -10.63
C SER A 189 -11.90 5.39 -9.81
N LEU A 190 -12.01 5.45 -8.49
CA LEU A 190 -12.00 4.24 -7.64
C LEU A 190 -13.29 3.45 -7.78
N GLU A 191 -13.29 2.46 -8.67
CA GLU A 191 -14.43 1.57 -8.93
C GLU A 191 -14.63 0.53 -7.82
N SER A 192 -13.54 -0.06 -7.31
CA SER A 192 -13.63 -1.12 -6.30
C SER A 192 -12.65 -0.96 -5.13
N LEU A 193 -13.18 -1.10 -3.92
CA LEU A 193 -12.41 -1.19 -2.69
C LEU A 193 -12.85 -2.42 -1.89
N ASN A 194 -11.95 -3.40 -1.80
CA ASN A 194 -12.17 -4.61 -1.04
C ASN A 194 -11.20 -4.68 0.14
N THR A 195 -11.74 -4.68 1.35
CA THR A 195 -10.96 -4.90 2.57
C THR A 195 -11.39 -6.19 3.24
N LYS A 196 -10.41 -7.06 3.50
CA LYS A 196 -10.62 -8.30 4.24
C LYS A 196 -9.58 -8.43 5.33
N SER A 197 -10.03 -8.40 6.56
CA SER A 197 -9.18 -8.60 7.73
C SER A 197 -9.82 -9.61 8.68
N THR A 198 -8.97 -10.41 9.35
CA THR A 198 -9.39 -11.34 10.41
C THR A 198 -9.32 -10.72 11.81
N SER A 199 -8.85 -9.47 11.91
CA SER A 199 -9.00 -8.53 13.04
C SER A 199 -9.45 -7.14 12.55
N SER A 200 -9.85 -6.26 13.45
CA SER A 200 -10.56 -5.01 13.12
C SER A 200 -9.75 -3.98 12.33
N PRO A 201 -10.37 -3.26 11.38
CA PRO A 201 -10.01 -1.89 11.12
C PRO A 201 -10.62 -0.98 12.18
N GLU A 202 -9.84 -0.06 12.74
CA GLU A 202 -10.39 0.94 13.65
C GLU A 202 -11.06 2.04 12.83
N SER A 203 -10.45 2.49 11.73
CA SER A 203 -11.01 3.59 10.94
C SER A 203 -10.82 3.43 9.42
N LEU A 204 -11.91 3.66 8.68
CA LEU A 204 -11.90 3.76 7.23
C LEU A 204 -12.48 5.12 6.80
N ASN A 205 -11.64 5.93 6.16
CA ASN A 205 -11.96 7.28 5.73
C ASN A 205 -11.75 7.42 4.21
N ILE A 206 -12.84 7.58 3.46
CA ILE A 206 -12.81 7.84 2.02
C ILE A 206 -13.32 9.26 1.78
N LYS A 207 -12.53 10.04 1.03
CA LYS A 207 -12.89 11.41 0.69
C LYS A 207 -12.65 11.70 -0.79
N SER A 208 -13.65 12.31 -1.43
CA SER A 208 -13.58 12.81 -2.81
C SER A 208 -13.37 11.68 -3.83
N THR A 209 -14.44 10.94 -4.10
CA THR A 209 -14.54 9.97 -5.19
C THR A 209 -15.63 10.42 -6.17
N ILE A 210 -15.52 10.08 -7.46
CA ILE A 210 -16.55 10.41 -8.45
C ILE A 210 -17.46 9.20 -8.61
N SER A 211 -16.90 8.06 -9.01
CA SER A 211 -17.59 6.78 -9.06
C SER A 211 -16.95 5.83 -8.06
N LEU A 212 -17.78 5.06 -7.34
CA LEU A 212 -17.38 3.89 -6.57
C LEU A 212 -18.48 2.84 -6.76
N GLU A 213 -18.22 1.84 -7.58
CA GLU A 213 -19.18 0.78 -7.88
C GLU A 213 -19.35 -0.13 -6.66
N SER A 214 -18.23 -0.51 -6.03
CA SER A 214 -18.28 -1.41 -4.88
C SER A 214 -17.30 -1.05 -3.76
N LEU A 215 -17.85 -0.93 -2.55
CA LEU A 215 -17.11 -0.91 -1.30
C LEU A 215 -17.48 -2.12 -0.47
N ASN A 216 -16.60 -3.11 -0.43
CA ASN A 216 -16.80 -4.34 0.33
C ASN A 216 -15.85 -4.39 1.51
N ILE A 217 -16.42 -4.40 2.71
CA ILE A 217 -15.67 -4.49 3.96
C ILE A 217 -16.04 -5.78 4.66
N LYS A 218 -15.05 -6.64 4.89
CA LYS A 218 -15.20 -7.89 5.64
C LYS A 218 -14.20 -7.93 6.80
N SER A 219 -14.70 -7.68 8.00
CA SER A 219 -13.92 -7.72 9.24
C SER A 219 -14.49 -8.77 10.20
N ALA A 220 -13.64 -9.54 10.89
CA ALA A 220 -14.07 -10.64 11.75
C ALA A 220 -14.40 -10.25 13.21
N PRO A 221 -13.78 -9.22 13.84
CA PRO A 221 -14.24 -8.71 15.13
C PRO A 221 -15.04 -7.41 14.98
N SER A 222 -14.45 -6.28 14.64
CA SER A 222 -15.14 -4.99 14.60
C SER A 222 -14.69 -4.09 13.46
N LEU A 223 -15.48 -3.05 13.17
CA LEU A 223 -15.08 -1.87 12.42
C LEU A 223 -15.59 -0.67 13.22
N GLU A 224 -14.74 0.13 13.85
CA GLU A 224 -15.26 1.19 14.73
C GLU A 224 -15.84 2.35 13.92
N TYR A 225 -15.08 2.87 12.95
CA TYR A 225 -15.47 4.04 12.18
C TYR A 225 -15.41 3.79 10.67
N LEU A 226 -16.51 4.07 9.97
CA LEU A 226 -16.56 4.21 8.52
C LEU A 226 -17.10 5.58 8.14
N ASN A 227 -16.29 6.36 7.42
CA ASN A 227 -16.63 7.70 6.99
C ASN A 227 -16.40 7.85 5.48
N ILE A 228 -17.48 8.14 4.76
CA ILE A 228 -17.47 8.38 3.32
C ILE A 228 -17.96 9.80 3.09
N LYS A 229 -17.14 10.61 2.41
CA LYS A 229 -17.43 12.02 2.20
C LYS A 229 -17.20 12.48 0.77
N SER A 230 -18.17 13.24 0.25
CA SER A 230 -18.08 13.91 -1.05
C SER A 230 -17.89 12.89 -2.18
N THR A 231 -18.86 12.00 -2.33
CA THR A 231 -18.90 10.99 -3.39
C THR A 231 -20.00 11.34 -4.36
N ILE A 232 -19.76 11.31 -5.67
CA ILE A 232 -20.84 11.57 -6.64
C ILE A 232 -21.74 10.32 -6.70
N SER A 233 -21.22 9.17 -7.10
CA SER A 233 -21.97 7.92 -7.13
C SER A 233 -21.31 6.83 -6.30
N LEU A 234 -22.11 6.16 -5.46
CA LEU A 234 -21.77 4.92 -4.78
C LEU A 234 -22.85 3.88 -5.10
N GLU A 235 -22.55 2.90 -5.93
CA GLU A 235 -23.54 1.88 -6.29
C GLU A 235 -23.77 0.92 -5.12
N SER A 236 -22.72 0.28 -4.59
CA SER A 236 -22.88 -0.70 -3.52
C SER A 236 -21.91 -0.50 -2.36
N LEU A 237 -22.46 -0.37 -1.15
CA LEU A 237 -21.73 -0.47 0.11
C LEU A 237 -22.15 -1.72 0.86
N ASN A 238 -21.26 -2.71 0.92
CA ASN A 238 -21.47 -3.97 1.63
C ASN A 238 -20.52 -4.08 2.82
N ILE A 239 -21.09 -4.04 4.01
CA ILE A 239 -20.35 -4.19 5.26
C ILE A 239 -20.74 -5.51 5.90
N LYS A 240 -19.77 -6.39 6.07
CA LYS A 240 -19.89 -7.61 6.86
C LYS A 240 -18.87 -7.57 7.99
N SER A 241 -19.27 -7.01 9.11
CA SER A 241 -18.47 -7.00 10.35
C SER A 241 -18.90 -8.14 11.28
N GLY A 242 -18.00 -8.49 12.21
CA GLY A 242 -18.27 -9.42 13.31
C GLY A 242 -19.16 -8.77 14.38
N PRO A 243 -18.80 -8.78 15.68
CA PRO A 243 -19.59 -8.17 16.74
C PRO A 243 -20.03 -6.72 16.47
N SER A 244 -19.16 -5.76 16.13
CA SER A 244 -19.57 -4.34 16.15
C SER A 244 -19.23 -3.53 14.89
N LEU A 245 -20.12 -2.58 14.56
CA LEU A 245 -19.84 -1.38 13.77
C LEU A 245 -20.29 -0.16 14.59
N GLU A 246 -19.40 0.67 15.14
CA GLU A 246 -19.85 1.73 16.04
C GLU A 246 -20.46 2.90 15.26
N TYR A 247 -19.73 3.43 14.27
CA TYR A 247 -20.13 4.63 13.54
C TYR A 247 -20.04 4.44 12.03
N LEU A 248 -21.17 4.63 11.34
CA LEU A 248 -21.22 4.80 9.89
C LEU A 248 -21.70 6.21 9.54
N ASN A 249 -20.83 6.99 8.91
CA ASN A 249 -21.12 8.33 8.44
C ASN A 249 -20.94 8.44 6.92
N ILE A 250 -22.03 8.72 6.21
CA ILE A 250 -22.03 9.00 4.77
C ILE A 250 -22.49 10.44 4.59
N LYS A 251 -21.64 11.29 4.00
CA LYS A 251 -21.92 12.72 3.89
C LYS A 251 -21.68 13.26 2.48
N SER A 252 -22.63 14.06 2.01
CA SER A 252 -22.52 14.76 0.73
C SER A 252 -22.32 13.78 -0.44
N THR A 253 -23.17 12.77 -0.50
CA THR A 253 -23.20 11.78 -1.58
C THR A 253 -24.31 12.12 -2.57
N ILE A 254 -24.10 12.15 -3.88
CA ILE A 254 -25.22 12.43 -4.80
C ILE A 254 -26.13 11.21 -4.86
N SER A 255 -25.61 10.06 -5.27
CA SER A 255 -26.36 8.79 -5.31
C SER A 255 -25.70 7.71 -4.47
N LEU A 256 -26.51 7.02 -3.68
CA LEU A 256 -26.19 5.75 -3.03
C LEU A 256 -27.27 4.73 -3.42
N GLU A 257 -26.95 3.71 -4.21
CA GLU A 257 -27.99 2.75 -4.64
C GLU A 257 -28.26 1.73 -3.53
N TYR A 258 -27.24 1.01 -3.09
CA TYR A 258 -27.40 -0.08 -2.12
C TYR A 258 -26.50 0.10 -0.90
N LEU A 259 -27.12 0.13 0.28
CA LEU A 259 -26.42 0.02 1.56
C LEU A 259 -26.81 -1.28 2.26
N ASN A 260 -25.91 -2.26 2.28
CA ASN A 260 -26.08 -3.53 2.97
C ASN A 260 -25.14 -3.63 4.17
N ILE A 261 -25.72 -3.66 5.36
CA ILE A 261 -24.98 -3.83 6.62
C ILE A 261 -25.40 -5.15 7.24
N LYS A 262 -24.43 -6.04 7.44
CA LYS A 262 -24.58 -7.28 8.20
C LYS A 262 -23.58 -7.28 9.35
N SER A 263 -24.05 -6.99 10.55
CA SER A 263 -23.27 -7.03 11.80
C SER A 263 -23.91 -8.03 12.75
N THR A 264 -23.11 -8.77 13.52
CA THR A 264 -23.64 -9.83 14.40
C THR A 264 -24.14 -9.33 15.74
N ILE A 265 -23.68 -8.18 16.25
CA ILE A 265 -24.07 -7.70 17.59
C ILE A 265 -24.54 -6.24 17.58
N SER A 266 -23.76 -5.29 17.05
CA SER A 266 -24.11 -3.86 17.16
C SER A 266 -23.84 -3.02 15.92
N LEU A 267 -24.73 -2.03 15.72
CA LEU A 267 -24.53 -0.81 14.94
C LEU A 267 -24.97 0.36 15.82
N GLU A 268 -24.08 1.18 16.39
CA GLU A 268 -24.53 2.21 17.36
C GLU A 268 -25.10 3.45 16.66
N TYR A 269 -24.38 3.97 15.67
CA TYR A 269 -24.71 5.21 14.97
C TYR A 269 -24.67 5.04 13.45
N LEU A 270 -25.80 5.31 12.79
CA LEU A 270 -25.88 5.46 11.34
C LEU A 270 -26.31 6.88 10.99
N ASN A 271 -25.42 7.62 10.32
CA ASN A 271 -25.68 8.97 9.84
C ASN A 271 -25.44 9.08 8.33
N ILE A 272 -26.51 9.30 7.57
CA ILE A 272 -26.49 9.58 6.14
C ILE A 272 -27.01 11.01 5.95
N LYS A 273 -26.13 11.95 5.57
CA LYS A 273 -26.48 13.37 5.51
C LYS A 273 -26.15 14.00 4.17
N SER A 274 -27.08 14.82 3.68
CA SER A 274 -26.90 15.54 2.41
C SER A 274 -26.69 14.56 1.26
N THR A 275 -27.41 13.43 1.32
CA THR A 275 -27.46 12.46 0.24
C THR A 275 -28.63 12.80 -0.69
N ILE A 276 -28.49 12.84 -2.01
CA ILE A 276 -29.64 13.18 -2.87
C ILE A 276 -30.56 11.97 -2.98
N SER A 277 -30.05 10.81 -3.38
CA SER A 277 -30.83 9.57 -3.48
C SER A 277 -30.22 8.41 -2.67
N LEU A 278 -31.09 7.67 -1.99
CA LEU A 278 -30.82 6.35 -1.43
C LEU A 278 -31.87 5.38 -1.99
N GLU A 279 -31.47 4.37 -2.78
CA GLU A 279 -32.44 3.46 -3.39
C GLU A 279 -32.86 2.35 -2.43
N SER A 280 -31.90 1.66 -1.81
CA SER A 280 -32.16 0.55 -0.90
C SER A 280 -31.26 0.58 0.33
N LEU A 281 -31.88 0.37 1.49
CA LEU A 281 -31.21 0.19 2.78
C LEU A 281 -31.54 -1.19 3.35
N ASN A 282 -30.52 -1.99 3.64
CA ASN A 282 -30.68 -3.30 4.26
C ASN A 282 -29.74 -3.43 5.46
N ILE A 283 -30.32 -3.35 6.65
CA ILE A 283 -29.57 -3.51 7.90
C ILE A 283 -30.04 -4.81 8.56
N LYS A 284 -29.16 -5.80 8.56
CA LYS A 284 -29.31 -7.06 9.30
C LYS A 284 -28.36 -7.01 10.49
N SER A 285 -28.75 -6.27 11.53
CA SER A 285 -28.06 -6.16 12.81
C SER A 285 -28.91 -6.72 13.95
N ALA A 286 -28.26 -7.17 15.03
CA ALA A 286 -28.89 -7.45 16.31
C ALA A 286 -29.13 -6.11 17.09
N PRO A 287 -29.83 -6.12 18.24
CA PRO A 287 -30.80 -5.09 18.67
C PRO A 287 -30.28 -3.71 19.16
N SER A 288 -29.01 -3.35 18.99
CA SER A 288 -28.41 -2.19 19.70
C SER A 288 -28.22 -0.92 18.84
N LEU A 289 -29.16 -0.59 17.94
CA LEU A 289 -29.12 0.67 17.19
C LEU A 289 -29.56 1.83 18.08
N GLU A 290 -28.60 2.67 18.51
CA GLU A 290 -28.87 3.82 19.37
C GLU A 290 -29.41 5.01 18.59
N SER A 291 -28.86 5.27 17.39
CA SER A 291 -29.24 6.42 16.58
C SER A 291 -29.21 6.15 15.07
N LEU A 292 -30.34 6.45 14.42
CA LEU A 292 -30.50 6.46 12.97
C LEU A 292 -30.84 7.87 12.48
N ASN A 293 -29.97 8.46 11.66
CA ASN A 293 -30.19 9.77 11.06
C ASN A 293 -29.99 9.69 9.55
N ILE A 294 -31.09 9.65 8.80
CA ILE A 294 -31.07 9.67 7.34
C ILE A 294 -31.71 10.98 6.88
N LYS A 295 -30.89 11.87 6.35
CA LYS A 295 -31.28 13.12 5.67
C LYS A 295 -30.90 13.03 4.21
N SER A 296 -31.70 12.29 3.45
CA SER A 296 -31.65 12.28 2.00
C SER A 296 -32.85 12.99 1.38
N ALA A 297 -32.71 13.46 0.13
CA ALA A 297 -33.82 14.09 -0.58
C ALA A 297 -34.85 13.06 -1.07
N LEU A 298 -34.42 11.83 -1.35
CA LEU A 298 -35.25 10.71 -1.81
C LEU A 298 -34.78 9.40 -1.15
N VAL A 299 -35.70 8.64 -0.56
CA VAL A 299 -35.50 7.23 -0.15
C VAL A 299 -36.60 6.41 -0.83
N GLN A 300 -36.24 5.47 -1.70
CA GLN A 300 -37.24 4.72 -2.48
C GLN A 300 -37.69 3.44 -1.77
N ASN A 301 -36.79 2.68 -1.15
CA ASN A 301 -37.11 1.44 -0.42
C ASN A 301 -36.33 1.33 0.91
N PRO A 302 -36.83 1.95 2.00
CA PRO A 302 -36.23 1.87 3.33
C PRO A 302 -36.41 0.53 4.04
#